data_AF-A0A2G8TI04-F1
#
_entry.id   AF-A0A2G8TI04-F1
#
_cell.length_a   1.000
_cell.length_b   1.000
_cell.length_c   1.000
_cell.angle_alpha   90.00
_cell.angle_beta   90.00
_cell.angle_gamma   90.00
#
_symmetry.space_group_name_H-M   'P 1'
#
loop_
_entity.id
_entity.type
_entity.pdbx_description
1 polymer ?
#
loop_
_entity_poly.entity_id
_entity_poly.type
_entity_poly.pdbx_seq_one_letter_code
_entity_poly.pdbx_strand_id
1 'polypeptide(L)'
;MHSEAKARPGQAESAPPPARARRQLAEKRDRFVRSGGSERDILAISLFLKDTMKLSFRLALALVACIGLLSACSMFSATADLDLRLTRPSINARYVVSMRPLGEPAAINQIHAWQIIVTSSAGAGG
;
A
#
# COMPACT_ATOMS: atom_id res chain seq x y z
N MET A 1 -59.69 -47.48 -48.02
CA MET A 1 -59.63 -46.95 -46.62
C MET A 1 -58.73 -47.87 -45.82
N HIS A 2 -57.98 -47.29 -44.89
CA HIS A 2 -57.00 -47.89 -43.95
C HIS A 2 -55.57 -48.08 -44.47
N SER A 3 -54.53 -47.75 -43.73
CA SER A 3 -54.29 -46.79 -42.64
C SER A 3 -52.78 -46.83 -42.44
N GLU A 4 -52.06 -45.73 -42.66
CA GLU A 4 -50.63 -45.64 -42.32
C GLU A 4 -50.45 -45.73 -40.79
N ALA A 5 -49.71 -46.73 -40.33
CA ALA A 5 -49.30 -46.86 -38.94
C ALA A 5 -47.99 -46.10 -38.72
N LYS A 6 -48.11 -44.89 -38.14
CA LYS A 6 -47.00 -44.02 -37.73
C LYS A 6 -46.29 -44.60 -36.51
N ALA A 7 -45.02 -45.01 -36.65
CA ALA A 7 -44.20 -45.52 -35.55
C ALA A 7 -43.80 -44.40 -34.57
N ARG A 8 -43.98 -44.63 -33.26
CA ARG A 8 -43.53 -43.74 -32.17
C ARG A 8 -42.03 -43.95 -31.89
N PRO A 9 -41.21 -42.88 -31.84
CA PRO A 9 -39.85 -42.96 -31.33
C PRO A 9 -39.87 -42.66 -29.82
N GLY A 10 -39.52 -43.63 -28.97
CA GLY A 10 -39.46 -43.35 -27.54
C GLY A 10 -39.33 -44.51 -26.56
N GLN A 11 -38.86 -45.69 -26.98
CA GLN A 11 -38.64 -46.79 -26.06
C GLN A 11 -37.26 -47.40 -26.28
N ALA A 12 -36.23 -46.62 -25.96
CA ALA A 12 -34.89 -47.15 -25.72
C ALA A 12 -34.90 -47.75 -24.31
N GLU A 13 -35.18 -49.04 -24.24
CA GLU A 13 -35.01 -49.88 -23.06
C GLU A 13 -33.53 -49.81 -22.63
N SER A 14 -33.26 -49.04 -21.57
CA SER A 14 -31.90 -48.91 -21.03
C SER A 14 -31.50 -50.22 -20.36
N ALA A 15 -30.71 -51.02 -21.07
CA ALA A 15 -30.13 -52.25 -20.52
C ALA A 15 -29.43 -51.97 -19.17
N PRO A 16 -29.58 -52.86 -18.17
CA PRO A 16 -28.96 -52.65 -16.87
C PRO A 16 -27.43 -52.56 -17.02
N PRO A 17 -26.78 -51.60 -16.31
CA PRO A 17 -25.36 -51.38 -16.45
C PRO A 17 -24.57 -52.65 -16.08
N PRO A 18 -23.49 -52.97 -16.81
CA PRO A 18 -22.73 -54.19 -16.60
C PRO A 18 -22.22 -54.25 -15.16
N ALA A 19 -22.16 -55.46 -14.58
CA ALA A 19 -21.78 -55.67 -13.18
C ALA A 19 -20.45 -54.99 -12.78
N ARG A 20 -19.55 -54.79 -13.76
CA ARG A 20 -18.30 -54.04 -13.60
C ARG A 20 -18.51 -52.56 -13.24
N ALA A 21 -19.47 -51.89 -13.90
CA ALA A 21 -19.80 -50.50 -13.62
C ALA A 21 -20.41 -50.33 -12.21
N ARG A 22 -21.22 -51.30 -11.78
CA ARG A 22 -21.79 -51.34 -10.43
C ARG A 22 -20.71 -51.46 -9.35
N ARG A 23 -19.68 -52.29 -9.57
CA ARG A 23 -18.54 -52.43 -8.64
C ARG A 23 -17.72 -51.15 -8.55
N GLN A 24 -17.43 -50.50 -9.69
CA GLN A 24 -16.67 -49.25 -9.70
C GLN A 24 -17.43 -48.12 -8.98
N LEU A 25 -18.75 -48.06 -9.11
CA LEU A 25 -19.56 -47.06 -8.41
C LEU A 25 -19.55 -47.28 -6.90
N ALA A 26 -19.65 -48.53 -6.44
CA ALA A 26 -19.56 -48.88 -5.03
C ALA A 26 -18.19 -48.52 -4.43
N GLU A 27 -17.11 -48.85 -5.13
CA GLU A 27 -15.74 -48.54 -4.70
C GLU A 27 -15.48 -47.02 -4.66
N LYS A 28 -16.01 -46.27 -5.63
CA LYS A 28 -15.90 -44.81 -5.67
C LYS A 28 -16.69 -44.16 -4.53
N ARG A 29 -17.86 -44.72 -4.20
CA ARG A 29 -18.68 -44.26 -3.07
C ARG A 29 -17.96 -44.52 -1.74
N ASP A 30 -17.35 -45.68 -1.55
CA ASP A 30 -16.61 -46.00 -0.33
C ASP A 30 -15.35 -45.12 -0.16
N ARG A 31 -14.66 -44.81 -1.26
CA ARG A 31 -13.57 -43.83 -1.24
C ARG A 31 -14.04 -42.44 -0.86
N PHE A 32 -15.20 -42.01 -1.35
CA PHE A 32 -15.75 -40.71 -1.01
C PHE A 32 -16.17 -40.63 0.48
N VAL A 33 -16.78 -41.69 1.01
CA VAL A 33 -17.16 -41.78 2.44
C VAL A 33 -15.92 -41.81 3.34
N ARG A 34 -14.85 -42.50 2.94
CA ARG A 34 -13.57 -42.53 3.67
C ARG A 34 -12.77 -41.22 3.55
N SER A 35 -13.06 -40.41 2.52
CA SER A 35 -12.48 -39.09 2.29
C SER A 35 -13.26 -37.96 2.97
N GLY A 36 -14.31 -38.27 3.75
CA GLY A 36 -15.04 -37.29 4.56
C GLY A 36 -14.10 -36.57 5.51
N GLY A 37 -13.77 -35.32 5.15
CA GLY A 37 -13.10 -34.28 5.94
C GLY A 37 -12.33 -34.77 7.15
N SER A 38 -11.08 -35.19 6.93
CA SER A 38 -10.13 -35.49 7.99
C SER A 38 -10.02 -34.27 8.91
N GLU A 39 -10.27 -34.41 10.22
CA GLU A 39 -10.14 -33.32 11.22
C GLU A 39 -8.82 -32.54 11.09
N ARG A 40 -7.79 -33.19 10.56
CA ARG A 40 -6.48 -32.60 10.25
C ARG A 40 -6.56 -31.45 9.25
N ASP A 41 -7.45 -31.53 8.26
CA ASP A 41 -7.62 -30.50 7.23
C ASP A 41 -8.34 -29.28 7.81
N ILE A 42 -9.32 -29.49 8.68
CA ILE A 42 -10.05 -28.41 9.37
C ILE A 42 -9.11 -27.66 10.33
N LEU A 43 -8.27 -28.40 11.05
CA LEU A 43 -7.27 -27.81 11.94
C LEU A 43 -6.21 -27.02 11.16
N ALA A 44 -5.72 -27.55 10.03
CA ALA A 44 -4.76 -26.86 9.17
C ALA A 44 -5.32 -25.54 8.61
N ILE A 45 -6.57 -25.53 8.16
CA ILE A 45 -7.26 -24.32 7.68
C ILE A 45 -7.40 -23.31 8.83
N SER A 46 -7.81 -23.75 10.02
CA SER A 46 -7.99 -22.86 11.17
C SER A 46 -6.68 -22.22 11.66
N LEU A 47 -5.57 -22.96 11.61
CA LEU A 47 -4.23 -22.46 11.93
C LEU A 47 -3.74 -21.47 10.87
N PHE A 48 -3.95 -21.79 9.60
CA PHE A 48 -3.60 -20.92 8.48
C PHE A 48 -4.36 -19.57 8.55
N LEU A 49 -5.65 -19.57 8.88
CA LEU A 49 -6.44 -18.35 9.11
C LEU A 49 -5.96 -17.55 10.33
N LYS A 50 -5.58 -18.23 11.42
CA LYS A 50 -5.09 -17.56 12.64
C LYS A 50 -3.75 -16.87 12.40
N ASP A 51 -2.85 -17.49 11.66
CA ASP A 51 -1.51 -16.95 11.47
C ASP A 51 -1.48 -15.85 10.38
N THR A 52 -2.33 -15.96 9.36
CA THR A 52 -2.55 -14.86 8.40
C THR A 52 -3.16 -13.61 9.05
N MET A 53 -4.11 -13.78 9.99
CA MET A 53 -4.69 -12.66 10.76
C MET A 53 -3.67 -11.99 11.69
N LYS A 54 -2.84 -12.76 12.39
CA LYS A 54 -1.80 -12.20 13.28
C LYS A 54 -0.74 -11.43 12.50
N LEU A 55 -0.35 -11.94 11.32
CA LEU A 55 0.64 -11.30 10.47
C LEU A 55 0.13 -9.97 9.91
N SER A 56 -1.12 -9.95 9.42
CA SER A 56 -1.75 -8.74 8.91
C SER A 56 -1.98 -7.69 10.01
N PHE A 57 -2.34 -8.10 11.23
CA PHE A 57 -2.46 -7.18 12.37
C PHE A 57 -1.12 -6.51 12.73
N ARG A 58 -0.03 -7.28 12.80
CA ARG A 58 1.31 -6.74 13.09
C ARG A 58 1.77 -5.77 11.99
N LEU A 59 1.48 -6.10 10.73
CA LEU A 59 1.85 -5.26 9.59
C LEU A 59 1.06 -3.94 9.57
N ALA A 60 -0.24 -4.00 9.86
CA ALA A 60 -1.08 -2.81 9.99
C ALA A 60 -0.61 -1.90 11.13
N LEU A 61 -0.27 -2.47 12.29
CA LEU A 61 0.24 -1.70 13.44
C LEU A 61 1.57 -1.02 13.12
N ALA A 62 2.49 -1.71 12.42
CA ALA A 62 3.76 -1.14 11.99
C ALA A 62 3.56 0.02 11.01
N LEU A 63 2.64 -0.11 10.06
CA LEU A 63 2.30 0.94 9.10
C LEU A 63 1.76 2.20 9.77
N VAL A 64 0.84 2.05 10.74
CA VAL A 64 0.28 3.18 11.51
C VAL A 64 1.38 3.88 12.32
N ALA A 65 2.29 3.12 12.94
CA ALA A 65 3.41 3.70 13.68
C ALA A 65 4.36 4.50 12.77
N CYS A 66 4.67 4.01 11.57
CA CYS A 66 5.49 4.75 10.60
C CYS A 66 4.83 6.06 10.14
N ILE A 67 3.52 6.05 9.88
CA ILE A 67 2.79 7.26 9.48
C ILE A 67 2.79 8.30 10.62
N GLY A 68 2.62 7.86 11.87
CA GLY A 68 2.67 8.73 13.04
C GLY A 68 4.03 9.42 13.22
N LEU A 69 5.13 8.70 12.98
CA LEU A 69 6.49 9.25 13.05
C LEU A 69 6.75 10.29 11.95
N LEU A 70 6.28 10.06 10.73
CA LEU A 70 6.42 11.00 9.61
C LEU A 70 5.61 12.29 9.83
N SER A 71 4.43 12.19 10.45
CA SER A 71 3.58 13.35 10.76
C SER A 71 4.21 14.30 11.79
N ALA A 72 5.05 13.79 12.70
CA ALA A 72 5.71 14.62 13.71
C ALA A 72 6.77 15.55 13.09
N CYS A 73 7.44 15.13 12.01
CA CYS A 73 8.43 15.96 11.33
C CYS A 73 7.81 17.10 10.52
N SER A 74 6.58 16.94 10.02
CA SER A 74 5.86 18.01 9.30
C SER A 74 5.25 19.08 10.21
N MET A 75 5.20 18.85 11.52
CA MET A 75 4.64 19.80 12.49
C MET A 75 5.66 20.82 13.00
N PHE A 76 6.91 20.75 12.53
CA PHE A 76 7.91 21.81 12.72
C PHE A 76 7.60 22.96 11.75
N SER A 77 6.46 23.61 11.97
CA SER A 77 6.07 24.80 11.23
C SER A 77 7.14 25.87 11.45
N ALA A 78 7.62 26.49 10.37
CA ALA A 78 8.55 27.61 10.47
C ALA A 78 8.00 28.61 11.49
N THR A 79 8.79 28.96 12.50
CA THR A 79 8.34 29.87 13.57
C THR A 79 7.79 31.14 12.92
N ALA A 80 6.59 31.57 13.34
CA ALA A 80 5.87 32.68 12.69
C ALA A 80 6.65 34.00 12.64
N ASP A 81 7.72 34.11 13.45
CA ASP A 81 8.61 35.27 13.53
C ASP A 81 10.03 34.98 13.02
N LEU A 82 10.18 33.97 12.14
CA LEU A 82 11.47 33.72 11.49
C LEU A 82 11.73 34.80 10.42
N ASP A 83 12.41 35.87 10.82
CA ASP A 83 12.86 36.91 9.90
C ASP A 83 14.04 36.40 9.04
N LEU A 84 13.72 35.94 7.83
CA LEU A 84 14.70 35.51 6.83
C LEU A 84 15.21 36.66 5.94
N ARG A 85 14.94 37.92 6.31
CA ARG A 85 15.39 39.07 5.51
C ARG A 85 16.91 39.15 5.54
N LEU A 86 17.50 39.07 4.35
CA LEU A 86 18.93 39.27 4.16
C LEU A 86 19.33 40.75 4.10
N THR A 87 18.39 41.68 4.23
CA THR A 87 18.63 43.12 4.20
C THR A 87 17.96 43.80 5.39
N ARG A 88 18.71 44.56 6.18
CA ARG A 88 18.20 45.32 7.32
C ARG A 88 18.81 46.73 7.41
N PRO A 89 17.99 47.75 7.75
CA PRO A 89 18.51 49.05 8.14
C PRO A 89 19.13 49.00 9.55
N SER A 90 20.08 49.90 9.82
CA SER A 90 20.59 50.14 11.17
C SER A 90 19.55 50.86 12.04
N ILE A 91 19.72 50.82 13.36
CA ILE A 91 18.77 51.41 14.34
C ILE A 91 18.44 52.88 14.01
N ASN A 92 19.42 53.65 13.54
CA ASN A 92 19.25 55.06 13.19
C ASN A 92 18.99 55.29 11.69
N ALA A 93 18.66 54.23 10.94
CA ALA A 93 18.45 54.20 9.48
C ALA A 93 19.61 54.73 8.63
N ARG A 94 20.77 55.05 9.21
CA ARG A 94 21.91 55.63 8.49
C ARG A 94 22.55 54.67 7.49
N TYR A 95 22.46 53.37 7.76
CA TYR A 95 23.08 52.33 6.95
C TYR A 95 22.08 51.23 6.64
N VAL A 96 22.22 50.60 5.48
CA VAL A 96 21.54 49.37 5.12
C VAL A 96 22.59 48.29 4.93
N VAL A 97 22.44 47.20 5.69
CA VAL A 97 23.29 46.02 5.60
C VAL A 97 22.53 44.97 4.81
N SER A 98 23.15 44.44 3.76
CA SER A 98 22.61 43.33 2.98
C SER A 98 23.61 42.18 2.92
N MET A 99 23.13 40.94 3.03
CA MET A 99 23.91 39.72 2.92
C MET A 99 23.54 39.01 1.61
N ARG A 100 24.54 38.60 0.84
CA ARG A 100 24.35 37.84 -0.39
C ARG A 100 25.17 36.55 -0.35
N PRO A 101 24.59 35.38 -0.68
CA PRO A 101 25.39 34.17 -0.81
C PRO A 101 26.37 34.31 -1.98
N LEU A 102 27.61 33.90 -1.76
CA LEU A 102 28.66 33.91 -2.78
C LEU A 102 28.66 32.57 -3.52
N GLY A 103 27.92 32.50 -4.62
CA GLY A 103 27.91 31.34 -5.52
C GLY A 103 26.63 30.50 -5.46
N GLU A 104 26.73 29.29 -5.98
CA GLU A 104 25.64 28.31 -5.96
C GLU A 104 25.36 27.81 -4.53
N PRO A 105 24.12 27.33 -4.25
CA PRO A 105 23.82 26.72 -2.97
C PRO A 105 24.81 25.59 -2.67
N ALA A 106 25.55 25.75 -1.58
CA ALA A 106 26.60 24.82 -1.19
C ALA A 106 25.99 23.44 -0.94
N ALA A 107 26.62 22.39 -1.50
CA ALA A 107 26.24 21.03 -1.18
C ALA A 107 26.45 20.75 0.32
N ILE A 108 25.74 19.75 0.86
CA ILE A 108 25.88 19.33 2.26
C ILE A 108 27.37 19.08 2.58
N ASN A 109 27.85 19.61 3.71
CA ASN A 109 29.25 19.58 4.19
C ASN A 109 30.25 20.47 3.42
N GLN A 110 29.80 21.49 2.69
CA GLN A 110 30.69 22.49 2.12
C GLN A 110 30.73 23.79 2.93
N ILE A 111 31.82 24.55 2.78
CA ILE A 111 31.99 25.86 3.41
C ILE A 111 31.02 26.85 2.74
N HIS A 112 30.21 27.51 3.56
CA HIS A 112 29.26 28.52 3.10
C HIS A 112 29.92 29.90 3.16
N ALA A 113 30.00 30.58 2.01
CA ALA A 113 30.55 31.93 1.91
C ALA A 113 29.43 32.96 1.69
N TRP A 114 29.51 34.07 2.42
CA TRP A 114 28.56 35.17 2.33
C TRP A 114 29.29 36.49 2.12
N GLN A 115 28.73 37.35 1.28
CA GLN A 115 29.17 38.73 1.12
C GLN A 115 28.28 39.64 1.97
N ILE A 116 28.91 40.45 2.82
CA ILE A 116 28.23 41.51 3.57
C ILE A 116 28.48 42.82 2.85
N ILE A 117 27.40 43.51 2.48
CA ILE A 117 27.43 44.81 1.81
C ILE A 117 26.81 45.82 2.76
N VAL A 118 27.52 46.93 3.01
CA VAL A 118 27.04 48.03 3.85
C VAL A 118 26.93 49.27 2.97
N THR A 119 25.74 49.83 2.88
CA THR A 119 25.47 51.07 2.12
C THR A 119 24.99 52.16 3.06
N SER A 120 25.40 53.41 2.80
CA SER A 120 24.84 54.57 3.49
C SER A 120 23.50 54.94 2.86
N SER A 121 22.49 55.16 3.69
CA SER A 121 21.18 55.69 3.25
C SER A 121 21.30 57.09 2.63
N ALA A 122 22.37 57.83 2.92
CA ALA A 122 22.61 59.19 2.43
C ALA A 122 23.26 59.24 1.03
N GLY A 123 23.34 58.12 0.30
CA GLY A 123 24.09 58.03 -0.97
C GLY A 123 23.42 57.28 -2.11
N ALA A 124 22.12 56.97 -2.02
CA ALA A 124 21.34 56.50 -3.16
C ALA A 124 20.58 57.68 -3.77
N GLY A 125 21.31 58.58 -4.43
CA GLY A 125 20.75 59.76 -5.09
C GLY A 125 21.86 60.70 -5.56
N GLY A 126 22.36 60.44 -6.76
CA GLY A 126 22.79 61.49 -7.69
C GLY A 126 21.60 61.93 -8.54
#